data_AF-A0A164GFT0-F1
#
_entry.id   AF-A0A164GFT0-F1
#
_cell.length_a   1.000
_cell.length_b   1.000
_cell.length_c   1.000
_cell.angle_alpha   90.00
_cell.angle_beta   90.00
_cell.angle_gamma   90.00
#
_symmetry.space_group_name_H-M   'P 1'
#
loop_
_entity.id
_entity.type
_entity.pdbx_description
1 polymer ?
#
loop_
_entity_poly.entity_id
_entity_poly.type
_entity_poly.pdbx_seq_one_letter_code
_entity_poly.pdbx_strand_id
1 'polypeptide(L)'
;MSVYRDPVTRREKLVVVVALIGGVDDAKFSLVGDGPGTRTARIDYSWPVTAVEIEAIFQQEIQNGEIPSFHPLIEALKKYLEKSRSSVEEIPRGFMELTLPISVQTLANSISITGKRNKDGTKYLVVILMGYLTAYAIKEKDEIVVFKDM
;
A
#
# COMPACT_ATOMS: atom_id res chain seq x y z
N MET A 1 -7.24 3.70 -7.88
CA MET A 1 -8.30 3.57 -6.85
C MET A 1 -9.64 3.51 -7.55
N SER A 2 -10.60 2.72 -7.06
CA SER A 2 -11.95 2.66 -7.64
C SER A 2 -13.01 2.37 -6.58
N VAL A 3 -14.16 3.05 -6.70
CA VAL A 3 -15.31 2.87 -5.82
C VAL A 3 -16.31 1.96 -6.52
N TYR A 4 -16.84 0.97 -5.80
CA TYR A 4 -17.89 0.09 -6.29
C TYR A 4 -18.92 -0.15 -5.20
N ARG A 5 -20.14 -0.50 -5.62
CA ARG A 5 -21.19 -0.96 -4.70
C ARG A 5 -21.14 -2.48 -4.61
N ASP A 6 -20.92 -3.00 -3.41
CA ASP A 6 -20.89 -4.44 -3.18
C ASP A 6 -22.29 -5.04 -3.41
N PRO A 7 -22.45 -6.05 -4.26
CA PRO A 7 -23.75 -6.64 -4.57
C PRO A 7 -24.37 -7.40 -3.39
N VAL A 8 -23.56 -7.92 -2.46
CA VAL A 8 -24.01 -8.68 -1.29
C VAL A 8 -24.40 -7.75 -0.15
N THR A 9 -23.51 -6.82 0.21
CA THR A 9 -23.73 -5.93 1.37
C THR A 9 -24.48 -4.64 1.00
N ARG A 10 -24.60 -4.33 -0.30
CA ARG A 10 -25.14 -3.07 -0.86
C ARG A 10 -24.45 -1.80 -0.38
N ARG A 11 -23.31 -1.93 0.29
CA ARG A 11 -22.48 -0.83 0.78
C ARG A 11 -21.46 -0.42 -0.27
N GLU A 12 -21.08 0.85 -0.26
CA GLU A 12 -19.95 1.32 -1.04
C GLU A 12 -18.65 0.72 -0.48
N LYS A 13 -17.76 0.31 -1.37
CA LYS A 13 -16.43 -0.16 -1.07
C LYS A 13 -15.43 0.58 -1.97
N LEU A 14 -14.26 0.85 -1.42
CA LEU A 14 -13.14 1.43 -2.13
C LEU A 14 -12.04 0.38 -2.29
N VAL A 15 -11.61 0.15 -3.53
CA VAL A 15 -10.43 -0.65 -3.84
C VAL A 15 -9.26 0.28 -4.12
N VAL A 16 -8.18 0.10 -3.36
CA VAL A 16 -6.88 0.72 -3.57
C VAL A 16 -5.94 -0.37 -4.08
N VAL A 17 -5.28 -0.11 -5.22
CA VAL A 17 -4.24 -0.98 -5.76
C VAL A 17 -3.00 -0.12 -5.95
N VAL A 18 -1.90 -0.54 -5.35
CA VAL A 18 -0.60 0.14 -5.44
C VAL A 18 0.44 -0.86 -5.93
N ALA A 19 1.12 -0.52 -7.02
CA ALA A 19 2.28 -1.25 -7.48
C ALA A 19 3.50 -0.79 -6.67
N LEU A 20 4.17 -1.72 -6.02
CA LEU A 20 5.42 -1.50 -5.29
C LEU A 20 6.57 -1.90 -6.21
N ILE A 21 6.95 -0.96 -7.07
CA ILE A 21 7.95 -1.16 -8.11
C ILE A 21 9.34 -1.08 -7.47
N GLY A 22 10.28 -1.89 -7.96
CA GLY A 22 11.70 -1.76 -7.62
C GLY A 22 12.23 -2.76 -6.60
N GLY A 23 11.47 -3.77 -6.18
CA GLY A 23 11.99 -4.82 -5.26
C GLY A 23 11.67 -4.60 -3.78
N VAL A 24 10.71 -3.71 -3.47
CA VAL A 24 10.15 -3.54 -2.12
C VAL A 24 9.71 -4.90 -1.56
N ASP A 25 10.13 -5.24 -0.35
CA ASP A 25 9.80 -6.53 0.29
C ASP A 25 8.63 -6.47 1.26
N ASP A 26 8.42 -5.32 1.88
CA ASP A 26 7.33 -5.09 2.82
C ASP A 26 6.60 -3.78 2.53
N ALA A 27 5.33 -3.74 2.91
CA ALA A 27 4.54 -2.52 2.94
C ALA A 27 3.50 -2.60 4.05
N LYS A 28 3.33 -1.49 4.77
CA LYS A 28 2.32 -1.31 5.80
C LYS A 28 1.29 -0.29 5.33
N PHE A 29 0.03 -0.72 5.28
CA PHE A 29 -1.10 0.17 5.06
C PHE A 29 -1.63 0.69 6.41
N SER A 30 -1.96 1.98 6.45
CA SER A 30 -2.66 2.60 7.56
C SER A 30 -3.68 3.63 7.06
N LEU A 31 -4.74 3.82 7.84
CA LEU A 31 -5.65 4.94 7.69
C LEU A 31 -5.19 6.05 8.63
N VAL A 32 -5.22 7.30 8.17
CA VAL A 32 -4.77 8.47 8.93
C VAL A 32 -5.98 9.26 9.38
N GLY A 33 -6.12 9.46 10.69
CA GLY A 33 -7.20 10.23 11.31
C GLY A 33 -7.86 9.51 12.49
N ASP A 34 -8.39 10.29 13.43
CA ASP A 34 -8.89 9.79 14.72
C ASP A 34 -10.41 9.55 14.74
N GLY A 35 -11.09 9.80 13.62
CA GLY A 35 -12.53 9.69 13.50
C GLY A 35 -13.02 8.29 13.08
N PRO A 36 -14.35 8.03 13.17
CA PRO A 36 -14.96 6.80 12.69
C PRO A 36 -14.93 6.65 11.15
N GLY A 37 -14.64 7.75 10.45
CA GLY A 37 -14.38 7.76 9.02
C GLY A 37 -13.20 8.67 8.65
N THR A 38 -12.45 8.29 7.61
CA THR A 38 -11.35 9.10 7.08
C THR A 38 -11.27 9.05 5.56
N ARG A 39 -10.61 10.06 4.98
CA ARG A 39 -10.26 10.16 3.56
C ARG A 39 -8.76 10.14 3.31
N THR A 40 -7.95 9.81 4.31
CA THR A 40 -6.49 9.78 4.18
C THR A 40 -5.98 8.39 4.50
N ALA A 41 -5.16 7.84 3.61
CA ALA A 41 -4.43 6.60 3.84
C ALA A 41 -2.94 6.81 3.63
N ARG A 42 -2.14 6.00 4.30
CA ARG A 42 -0.69 6.00 4.20
C ARG A 42 -0.17 4.59 3.97
N ILE A 43 0.78 4.47 3.05
CA ILE A 43 1.52 3.24 2.78
C ILE A 43 2.98 3.51 3.09
N ASP A 44 3.50 2.89 4.14
CA ASP A 44 4.92 2.87 4.46
C ASP A 44 5.55 1.63 3.83
N TYR A 45 6.76 1.74 3.28
CA TYR A 45 7.47 0.64 2.65
C TYR A 45 8.98 0.78 2.80
N SER A 46 9.69 -0.35 2.82
CA SER A 46 11.15 -0.37 2.85
C SER A 46 11.72 -0.45 1.43
N TRP A 47 12.83 0.25 1.20
CA TRP A 47 13.60 0.09 -0.03
C TRP A 47 14.18 -1.34 -0.11
N PRO A 48 14.51 -1.83 -1.31
CA PRO A 48 15.11 -3.15 -1.48
C PRO A 48 16.46 -3.23 -0.76
N VAL A 49 16.78 -4.39 -0.20
CA VAL A 49 18.08 -4.63 0.46
C VAL A 49 19.27 -4.36 -0.48
N THR A 50 19.11 -4.63 -1.77
CA THR A 50 20.11 -4.31 -2.83
C THR A 50 20.44 -2.82 -2.95
N ALA A 51 19.60 -1.94 -2.40
CA ALA A 51 19.89 -0.52 -2.29
C ALA A 51 21.00 -0.22 -1.27
N VAL A 52 21.36 -1.18 -0.40
CA VAL A 52 22.39 -1.03 0.64
C VAL A 52 23.43 -2.14 0.54
N GLU A 53 23.03 -3.40 0.36
CA GLU A 53 23.93 -4.57 0.29
C GLU A 53 24.22 -4.98 -1.16
N ILE A 54 25.50 -5.02 -1.54
CA ILE A 54 25.91 -5.28 -2.93
C ILE A 54 25.96 -6.76 -3.25
N GLU A 55 26.30 -7.58 -2.26
CA GLU A 55 26.24 -9.04 -2.35
C GLU A 55 24.85 -9.52 -2.74
N ALA A 56 23.80 -8.83 -2.27
CA ALA A 56 22.42 -9.16 -2.61
C ALA A 56 22.12 -9.03 -4.11
N ILE A 57 22.89 -8.22 -4.86
CA ILE A 57 22.77 -8.11 -6.32
C ILE A 57 23.24 -9.41 -7.01
N PHE A 58 24.26 -10.06 -6.44
CA PHE A 58 24.89 -11.26 -7.00
C PHE A 58 24.49 -12.54 -6.25
N GLN A 59 23.37 -12.50 -5.52
CA GLN A 59 23.00 -13.57 -4.61
C GLN A 59 22.84 -14.91 -5.34
N GLN A 60 22.35 -14.89 -6.59
CA GLN A 60 22.16 -16.09 -7.39
C GLN A 60 23.50 -16.69 -7.83
N GLU A 61 24.44 -15.87 -8.30
CA GLU A 61 25.78 -16.28 -8.72
C GLU A 61 26.59 -16.80 -7.53
N ILE A 62 26.42 -16.18 -6.35
CA ILE A 62 27.03 -16.64 -5.10
C ILE A 62 26.43 -17.99 -4.69
N GLN A 63 25.10 -18.15 -4.74
CA GLN A 63 24.43 -19.42 -4.39
C GLN A 63 24.78 -20.55 -5.37
N ASN A 64 24.96 -20.24 -6.65
CA ASN A 64 25.39 -21.20 -7.66
C ASN A 64 26.89 -21.52 -7.59
N GLY A 65 27.66 -20.79 -6.77
CA GLY A 65 29.11 -20.94 -6.65
C GLY A 65 29.90 -20.41 -7.85
N GLU A 66 29.27 -19.59 -8.70
CA GLU A 66 29.91 -18.96 -9.87
C GLU A 66 30.92 -17.89 -9.45
N ILE A 67 30.59 -17.14 -8.39
CA ILE A 67 31.51 -16.20 -7.75
C ILE A 67 31.49 -16.37 -6.22
N PRO A 68 32.64 -16.22 -5.53
CA PRO A 68 32.65 -16.13 -4.08
C PRO A 68 32.03 -14.81 -3.60
N SER A 69 31.49 -14.79 -2.38
CA SER A 69 30.90 -13.57 -1.77
C SER A 69 31.90 -12.41 -1.61
N PHE A 70 33.20 -12.71 -1.52
CA PHE A 70 34.31 -11.76 -1.43
C PHE A 70 35.01 -11.55 -2.78
N HIS A 71 34.31 -11.77 -3.90
CA HIS A 71 34.87 -11.58 -5.23
C HIS A 71 35.35 -10.12 -5.43
N PRO A 72 36.52 -9.87 -6.06
CA PRO A 72 37.06 -8.51 -6.24
C PRO A 72 36.10 -7.52 -6.91
N LEU A 73 35.19 -8.00 -7.77
CA LEU A 73 34.11 -7.18 -8.36
C LEU A 73 33.18 -6.59 -7.29
N ILE A 74 32.72 -7.43 -6.35
CA ILE A 74 31.82 -7.05 -5.26
C ILE A 74 32.52 -6.03 -4.37
N GLU A 75 33.78 -6.29 -4.00
CA GLU A 75 34.60 -5.40 -3.17
C GLU A 75 34.87 -4.05 -3.85
N ALA A 76 35.14 -4.03 -5.16
CA ALA A 76 35.31 -2.79 -5.91
C ALA A 76 34.02 -1.96 -5.94
N LEU A 77 32.86 -2.61 -6.12
CA LEU A 77 31.55 -1.94 -6.11
C LEU A 77 31.22 -1.36 -4.72
N LYS A 78 31.47 -2.12 -3.64
CA LYS A 78 31.32 -1.62 -2.27
C LYS A 78 32.15 -0.37 -2.03
N LYS A 79 33.45 -0.40 -2.32
CA LYS A 79 34.36 0.75 -2.15
C LYS A 79 33.96 1.96 -2.97
N TYR A 80 33.47 1.75 -4.19
CA TYR A 80 32.96 2.84 -5.01
C TYR A 80 31.71 3.45 -4.37
N LEU A 81 30.80 2.62 -3.88
CA LEU A 81 29.55 3.05 -3.29
C LEU A 81 29.71 3.67 -1.91
N GLU A 82 30.64 3.22 -1.07
CA GLU A 82 31.01 3.87 0.20
C GLU A 82 31.29 5.37 0.03
N LYS A 83 31.92 5.77 -1.08
CA LYS A 83 32.18 7.18 -1.40
C LYS A 83 30.93 7.98 -1.73
N SER A 84 29.84 7.31 -2.12
CA SER A 84 28.56 7.91 -2.54
C SER A 84 27.41 7.69 -1.54
N ARG A 85 27.53 6.68 -0.67
CA ARG A 85 26.51 6.21 0.29
C ARG A 85 26.93 6.44 1.74
N SER A 86 27.93 7.28 2.01
CA SER A 86 28.45 7.58 3.35
C SER A 86 27.41 8.09 4.37
N SER A 87 26.16 8.30 3.94
CA SER A 87 25.02 8.76 4.75
C SER A 87 23.88 7.74 4.89
N VAL A 88 23.96 6.54 4.29
CA VAL A 88 22.89 5.54 4.33
C VAL A 88 23.38 4.29 5.08
N GLU A 89 23.27 4.34 6.40
CA GLU A 89 23.63 3.23 7.30
C GLU A 89 22.51 2.17 7.42
N GLU A 90 21.28 2.53 7.06
CA GLU A 90 20.09 1.67 7.15
C GLU A 90 19.28 1.68 5.85
N ILE A 91 18.48 0.63 5.63
CA ILE A 91 17.53 0.55 4.51
C ILE A 91 16.58 1.74 4.57
N PRO A 92 16.55 2.63 3.55
CA PRO A 92 15.66 3.77 3.54
C PRO A 92 14.20 3.34 3.63
N ARG A 93 13.40 4.05 4.43
CA ARG A 93 11.95 3.87 4.51
C ARG A 93 11.26 4.96 3.69
N GLY A 94 10.45 4.55 2.74
CA GLY A 94 9.58 5.42 1.96
C GLY A 94 8.16 5.44 2.50
N PHE A 95 7.41 6.47 2.15
CA PHE A 95 5.96 6.49 2.37
C PHE A 95 5.23 7.14 1.20
N MET A 96 3.97 6.76 1.02
CA MET A 96 3.02 7.40 0.12
C MET A 96 1.75 7.75 0.91
N GLU A 97 1.32 9.00 0.80
CA GLU A 97 0.02 9.44 1.31
C GLU A 97 -0.98 9.49 0.17
N LEU A 98 -2.20 9.01 0.42
CA LEU A 98 -3.27 8.87 -0.56
C LEU A 98 -4.52 9.58 -0.06
N THR A 99 -5.03 10.51 -0.86
CA THR A 99 -6.36 11.10 -0.67
C THR A 99 -7.42 10.18 -1.29
N LEU A 100 -8.29 9.63 -0.45
CA LEU A 100 -9.32 8.69 -0.83
C LEU A 100 -10.54 9.41 -1.46
N PRO A 101 -11.14 8.85 -2.52
CA PRO A 101 -12.28 9.46 -3.21
C PRO A 101 -13.56 9.50 -2.35
N ILE A 102 -13.69 8.60 -1.37
CA ILE A 102 -14.80 8.57 -0.41
C ILE A 102 -14.26 8.46 1.01
N SER A 103 -15.07 8.81 2.00
CA SER A 103 -14.78 8.50 3.40
C SER A 103 -14.93 6.99 3.62
N VAL A 104 -14.01 6.40 4.36
CA VAL A 104 -14.00 4.95 4.68
C VAL A 104 -14.00 4.72 6.18
N GLN A 105 -14.55 3.59 6.62
CA GLN A 105 -14.56 3.19 8.03
C GLN A 105 -13.14 2.91 8.53
N THR A 106 -12.86 3.27 9.78
CA THR A 106 -11.56 3.05 10.43
C THR A 106 -11.47 1.76 11.25
N LEU A 107 -12.59 1.03 11.41
CA LEU A 107 -12.63 -0.23 12.14
C LEU A 107 -11.85 -1.34 11.41
N ALA A 108 -11.07 -2.14 12.16
CA ALA A 108 -10.20 -3.17 11.58
C ALA A 108 -10.96 -4.20 10.71
N ASN A 109 -12.17 -4.60 11.10
CA ASN A 109 -12.99 -5.55 10.34
C ASN A 109 -13.55 -4.99 9.01
N SER A 110 -13.41 -3.68 8.78
CA SER A 110 -13.83 -3.00 7.56
C SER A 110 -12.72 -2.87 6.51
N ILE A 111 -11.53 -3.37 6.84
CA ILE A 111 -10.30 -3.25 6.06
C ILE A 111 -9.81 -4.65 5.68
N SER A 112 -9.59 -4.90 4.39
CA SER A 112 -8.97 -6.12 3.89
C SER A 112 -7.72 -5.76 3.11
N ILE A 113 -6.58 -6.30 3.50
CA ILE A 113 -5.27 -6.04 2.88
C ILE A 113 -4.73 -7.34 2.32
N THR A 114 -4.21 -7.31 1.09
CA THR A 114 -3.63 -8.49 0.43
C THR A 114 -2.42 -8.08 -0.41
N GLY A 115 -1.29 -8.77 -0.21
CA GLY A 115 -0.14 -8.70 -1.10
C GLY A 115 -0.31 -9.65 -2.29
N LYS A 116 0.00 -9.19 -3.51
CA LYS A 116 0.06 -10.02 -4.72
C LYS A 116 1.41 -9.87 -5.39
N ARG A 117 1.87 -10.92 -6.05
CA ARG A 117 3.08 -10.92 -6.89
C ARG A 117 2.70 -11.35 -8.30
N ASN A 118 3.11 -10.58 -9.30
CA ASN A 118 2.96 -10.93 -10.71
C ASN A 118 4.17 -11.73 -11.20
N LYS A 119 4.04 -12.38 -12.37
CA LYS A 119 5.10 -13.23 -12.96
C LYS A 119 6.38 -12.46 -13.27
N ASP A 120 6.26 -11.18 -13.57
CA ASP A 120 7.38 -10.26 -13.83
C ASP A 120 8.09 -9.78 -12.55
N GLY A 121 7.67 -10.26 -11.37
CA GLY A 121 8.23 -9.86 -10.08
C GLY A 121 7.58 -8.61 -9.48
N THR A 122 6.68 -7.93 -10.20
CA THR A 122 5.96 -6.77 -9.66
C THR A 122 5.09 -7.18 -8.48
N LYS A 123 5.23 -6.47 -7.36
CA LYS A 123 4.42 -6.69 -6.17
C LYS A 123 3.32 -5.62 -6.10
N TYR A 124 2.14 -6.04 -5.68
CA TYR A 124 0.98 -5.18 -5.53
C TYR A 124 0.45 -5.28 -4.11
N LEU A 125 0.14 -4.13 -3.52
CA LEU A 125 -0.69 -4.03 -2.34
C LEU A 125 -2.13 -3.75 -2.79
N VAL A 126 -3.04 -4.67 -2.47
CA VAL A 126 -4.47 -4.53 -2.74
C VAL A 126 -5.19 -4.33 -1.42
N VAL A 127 -5.88 -3.20 -1.28
CA VAL A 127 -6.64 -2.86 -0.07
C VAL A 127 -8.10 -2.64 -0.46
N ILE A 128 -9.00 -3.29 0.26
CA ILE A 128 -10.44 -3.11 0.13
C ILE A 128 -10.96 -2.49 1.43
N LEU A 129 -11.62 -1.34 1.31
CA LEU A 129 -12.10 -0.53 2.42
C LEU A 129 -13.62 -0.40 2.32
N MET A 130 -14.32 -0.43 3.46
CA MET A 130 -15.75 -0.15 3.50
C MET A 130 -16.00 1.36 3.57
N GLY A 131 -16.93 1.87 2.76
CA GLY A 131 -17.36 3.26 2.83
C GLY A 131 -17.94 3.62 4.20
N TYR A 132 -17.64 4.82 4.66
CA TYR A 132 -18.24 5.40 5.86
C TYR A 132 -19.59 6.00 5.51
N LEU A 133 -20.66 5.41 6.02
CA LEU A 133 -22.01 5.94 5.87
C LEU A 133 -22.23 6.98 6.98
N THR A 134 -22.28 8.26 6.63
CA THR A 134 -22.90 9.25 7.51
C THR A 134 -24.41 8.99 7.53
N ALA A 135 -25.04 9.05 8.70
CA ALA A 135 -26.47 8.78 8.90
C ALA A 135 -27.43 9.67 8.06
N TYR A 136 -26.91 10.62 7.29
CA TYR A 136 -27.67 11.53 6.43
C TYR A 136 -27.92 11.02 5.00
N ALA A 137 -27.57 9.76 4.69
CA ALA A 137 -28.00 9.12 3.44
C ALA A 137 -29.37 8.40 3.56
N ILE A 138 -30.22 8.83 4.50
CA ILE A 138 -31.66 8.56 4.39
C ILE A 138 -32.17 9.57 3.37
N LYS A 139 -32.45 9.14 2.14
CA LYS A 139 -33.52 9.80 1.39
C LYS A 139 -34.75 9.61 2.26
N GLU A 140 -35.13 10.62 3.03
CA GLU A 140 -36.49 10.68 3.57
C GLU A 140 -37.40 10.36 2.39
N LYS A 141 -38.22 9.31 2.53
CA LYS A 141 -39.30 9.09 1.58
C LYS A 141 -40.08 10.41 1.55
N ASP A 142 -40.21 11.01 0.37
CA ASP A 142 -41.14 12.11 0.19
C ASP A 142 -42.53 11.59 0.62
N GLU A 143 -42.97 11.98 1.82
CA GLU A 143 -44.33 11.71 2.26
C GLU A 143 -45.24 12.77 1.64
N ILE A 144 -46.04 12.35 0.68
CA ILE A 144 -47.11 13.19 0.13
C ILE A 144 -48.19 13.28 1.20
N VAL A 145 -48.26 14.42 1.87
CA VAL A 145 -49.38 14.78 2.74
C VAL A 145 -50.54 15.24 1.86
N VAL A 146 -51.59 14.43 1.79
CA VAL A 146 -52.85 14.81 1.12
C VAL A 146 -53.77 15.44 2.15
N PHE A 147 -54.00 16.75 2.05
CA PHE A 147 -55.06 17.42 2.80
C PHE A 147 -56.41 17.02 2.19
N LYS A 148 -57.30 16.48 3.03
CA LYS A 148 -58.71 16.33 2.68
C LYS A 148 -59.46 17.53 3.23
N ASP A 149 -60.19 18.21 2.36
CA ASP A 149 -61.13 19.26 2.78
C ASP A 149 -62.24 18.65 3.65
N MET A 150 -62.65 19.38 4.68
CA MET A 150 -63.80 19.03 5.55
C MET A 150 -65.13 19.25 4.84
#